data_AF-A0A192A3L5-F1
#
_entry.id   AF-A0A192A3L5-F1
#
_cell.length_a   1.000
_cell.length_b   1.000
_cell.length_c   1.000
_cell.angle_alpha   90.00
_cell.angle_beta   90.00
_cell.angle_gamma   90.00
#
_symmetry.space_group_name_H-M   'P 1'
#
loop_
_entity.id
_entity.type
_entity.pdbx_description
1 polymer ?
#
loop_
_entity_poly.entity_id
_entity_poly.type
_entity_poly.pdbx_seq_one_letter_code
_entity_poly.pdbx_strand_id
1 'polypeptide(L)'
;MQRKTFRDMPCPIARGLERVGEWWSILILREAFYGATRFDTFQKNLDIAPNMLTRRLNGLVEEGLLERRQYLEKPPRFEYMLTECGRDFLPVLLSLLAWGNKHFAPEGISAQVVDRETRKRAEPLLVDAKSGKPLDFARYVIAPGPAAPEGMRRRLKDAADHIAAQSGHGEPATAKH
;
A
#
# COMPACT_ATOMS: atom_id res chain seq x y z
N MET A 1 -17.17 -18.94 14.16
CA MET A 1 -17.46 -19.61 12.86
C MET A 1 -16.37 -19.22 11.88
N GLN A 2 -15.50 -20.16 11.49
CA GLN A 2 -14.29 -19.91 10.70
C GLN A 2 -14.61 -19.43 9.28
N ARG A 3 -13.96 -18.35 8.82
CA ARG A 3 -14.05 -17.87 7.44
C ARG A 3 -13.05 -18.65 6.58
N LYS A 4 -13.55 -19.59 5.77
CA LYS A 4 -12.78 -20.31 4.75
C LYS A 4 -12.30 -19.34 3.65
N THR A 5 -11.01 -19.40 3.32
CA THR A 5 -10.30 -18.61 2.29
C THR A 5 -10.46 -19.23 0.89
N PHE A 6 -10.86 -18.42 -0.09
CA PHE A 6 -11.13 -18.81 -1.50
C PHE A 6 -9.86 -18.86 -2.37
N ARG A 7 -8.83 -19.60 -1.95
CA ARG A 7 -7.52 -19.65 -2.66
C ARG A 7 -7.49 -20.50 -3.93
N ASP A 8 -8.46 -21.37 -4.17
CA ASP A 8 -8.25 -22.45 -5.14
C ASP A 8 -9.08 -22.32 -6.44
N MET A 9 -9.44 -21.10 -6.87
CA MET A 9 -10.28 -20.89 -8.07
C MET A 9 -9.49 -20.26 -9.25
N PRO A 10 -9.41 -20.92 -10.42
CA PRO A 10 -8.48 -20.57 -11.52
C PRO A 10 -8.96 -19.42 -12.42
N CYS A 11 -9.88 -18.57 -11.94
CA CYS A 11 -10.83 -17.88 -12.81
C CYS A 11 -11.09 -16.42 -12.34
N PRO A 12 -11.41 -15.46 -13.24
CA PRO A 12 -11.37 -13.99 -13.14
C PRO A 12 -11.95 -13.23 -11.95
N ILE A 13 -12.31 -13.83 -10.82
CA ILE A 13 -13.16 -13.23 -9.77
C ILE A 13 -12.57 -13.41 -8.36
N ALA A 14 -11.31 -13.84 -8.24
CA ALA A 14 -10.43 -13.09 -7.32
C ALA A 14 -10.56 -11.56 -7.57
N ARG A 15 -10.85 -11.14 -8.82
CA ARG A 15 -11.26 -9.77 -9.26
C ARG A 15 -12.63 -9.27 -8.74
N GLY A 16 -13.32 -10.02 -7.89
CA GLY A 16 -14.47 -9.55 -7.12
C GLY A 16 -14.09 -9.11 -5.70
N LEU A 17 -13.01 -9.64 -5.13
CA LEU A 17 -12.55 -9.31 -3.76
C LEU A 17 -12.08 -7.84 -3.67
N GLU A 18 -11.64 -7.28 -4.79
CA GLU A 18 -11.13 -5.92 -5.04
C GLU A 18 -12.19 -4.82 -5.22
N ARG A 19 -13.43 -5.13 -5.64
CA ARG A 19 -14.19 -4.14 -6.46
C ARG A 19 -14.81 -2.94 -5.75
N VAL A 20 -14.83 -2.89 -4.42
CA VAL A 20 -15.27 -1.69 -3.68
C VAL A 20 -14.61 -1.66 -2.29
N GLY A 21 -14.40 -2.81 -1.65
CA GLY A 21 -14.10 -2.84 -0.23
C GLY A 21 -12.71 -2.37 0.19
N GLU A 22 -11.68 -3.02 -0.33
CA GLU A 22 -10.32 -2.86 0.20
C GLU A 22 -9.62 -1.61 -0.37
N TRP A 23 -9.94 -1.24 -1.62
CA TRP A 23 -9.45 0.00 -2.24
C TRP A 23 -9.87 1.28 -1.50
N TRP A 24 -11.08 1.32 -0.93
CA TRP A 24 -11.51 2.51 -0.17
C TRP A 24 -10.64 2.78 1.05
N SER A 25 -10.09 1.75 1.70
CA SER A 25 -9.19 1.95 2.83
C SER A 25 -7.93 2.72 2.40
N ILE A 26 -7.35 2.35 1.27
CA ILE A 26 -6.17 3.02 0.69
C ILE A 26 -6.53 4.47 0.30
N LEU A 27 -7.67 4.68 -0.35
CA LEU A 27 -8.11 6.03 -0.74
C LEU A 27 -8.44 6.91 0.48
N ILE A 28 -9.05 6.37 1.53
CA ILE A 28 -9.33 7.10 2.76
C ILE A 28 -8.02 7.48 3.45
N LEU A 29 -7.05 6.57 3.54
CA LEU A 29 -5.73 6.87 4.09
C LEU A 29 -5.04 7.96 3.27
N ARG A 30 -5.09 7.88 1.92
CA ARG A 30 -4.58 8.93 1.04
C ARG A 30 -5.19 10.30 1.36
N GLU A 31 -6.51 10.38 1.47
CA GLU A 31 -7.18 11.64 1.83
C GLU A 31 -6.78 12.12 3.23
N ALA A 32 -6.59 11.21 4.19
CA ALA A 32 -6.11 11.55 5.52
C ALA A 32 -4.69 12.13 5.49
N PHE A 33 -3.79 11.59 4.66
CA PHE A 33 -2.48 12.18 4.38
C PHE A 33 -2.57 13.54 3.70
N TYR A 34 -3.61 13.78 2.90
CA TYR A 34 -3.89 15.10 2.31
C TYR A 34 -4.55 16.08 3.30
N GLY A 35 -4.83 15.64 4.53
CA GLY A 35 -5.38 16.46 5.60
C GLY A 35 -6.90 16.37 5.78
N ALA A 36 -7.59 15.45 5.10
CA ALA A 36 -8.99 15.18 5.39
C ALA A 36 -9.13 14.54 6.78
N THR A 37 -9.91 15.15 7.66
CA THR A 37 -10.18 14.60 9.01
C THR A 37 -11.67 14.40 9.28
N ARG A 38 -12.56 14.99 8.47
CA ARG A 38 -14.01 14.98 8.71
C ARG A 38 -14.74 14.06 7.74
N PHE A 39 -15.81 13.42 8.21
CA PHE A 39 -16.63 12.51 7.40
C PHE A 39 -17.07 13.14 6.08
N ASP A 40 -17.66 14.35 6.13
CA ASP A 40 -18.17 15.04 4.93
C ASP A 40 -17.05 15.36 3.93
N THR A 41 -15.82 15.62 4.41
CA THR A 41 -14.66 15.85 3.55
C THR A 41 -14.24 14.58 2.84
N PHE A 42 -14.15 13.44 3.54
CA PHE A 42 -13.90 12.15 2.90
C PHE A 42 -15.00 11.79 1.89
N GLN A 43 -16.26 11.97 2.29
CA GLN A 43 -17.40 11.65 1.44
C GLN A 43 -17.37 12.44 0.13
N LYS A 44 -17.14 13.76 0.23
CA LYS A 44 -17.08 14.66 -0.92
C LYS A 44 -15.88 14.36 -1.82
N ASN A 45 -14.70 14.16 -1.26
CA ASN A 45 -13.48 13.97 -2.06
C ASN A 45 -13.45 12.62 -2.79
N LEU A 46 -14.05 11.60 -2.19
CA LEU A 46 -14.03 10.23 -2.71
C LEU A 46 -15.29 9.85 -3.49
N ASP A 47 -16.31 10.70 -3.49
CA ASP A 47 -17.65 10.41 -4.04
C ASP A 47 -18.18 9.02 -3.59
N ILE A 48 -18.01 8.75 -2.29
CA ILE A 48 -18.30 7.45 -1.68
C ILE A 48 -19.65 7.48 -0.96
N ALA A 49 -20.43 6.41 -1.08
CA ALA A 49 -21.70 6.27 -0.37
C ALA A 49 -21.49 6.30 1.18
N PRO A 50 -22.32 7.05 1.95
CA PRO A 50 -22.14 7.21 3.40
C PRO A 50 -22.00 5.90 4.17
N ASN A 51 -22.85 4.92 3.88
CA ASN A 51 -22.83 3.61 4.57
C ASN A 51 -21.51 2.86 4.33
N MET A 52 -20.94 2.98 3.13
CA MET A 52 -19.64 2.38 2.82
C MET A 52 -18.52 3.11 3.56
N LEU A 53 -18.54 4.45 3.56
CA LEU A 53 -17.54 5.26 4.24
C LEU A 53 -17.53 4.99 5.75
N THR A 54 -18.69 4.94 6.40
CA THR A 54 -18.81 4.59 7.82
C THR A 54 -18.18 3.23 8.11
N ARG A 55 -18.49 2.21 7.30
CA ARG A 55 -17.93 0.87 7.47
C ARG A 55 -16.39 0.88 7.36
N ARG A 56 -15.84 1.65 6.43
CA ARG A 56 -14.39 1.70 6.18
C ARG A 56 -13.65 2.48 7.24
N LEU A 57 -14.19 3.63 7.66
CA LEU A 57 -13.61 4.42 8.76
C LEU A 57 -13.62 3.63 10.06
N ASN A 58 -14.71 2.93 10.39
CA ASN A 58 -14.76 2.07 11.57
C ASN A 58 -13.72 0.96 11.51
N GLY A 59 -13.58 0.26 10.37
CA GLY A 59 -12.56 -0.77 10.19
C GLY A 59 -11.13 -0.22 10.36
N LEU A 60 -10.82 0.93 9.77
CA LEU A 60 -9.51 1.58 9.93
C LEU A 60 -9.23 2.03 11.38
N VAL A 61 -10.28 2.36 12.15
CA VAL A 61 -10.16 2.65 13.57
C VAL A 61 -9.95 1.39 14.40
N GLU A 62 -10.70 0.32 14.12
CA GLU A 62 -10.55 -0.98 14.78
C GLU A 62 -9.17 -1.60 14.54
N GLU A 63 -8.62 -1.43 13.33
CA GLU A 63 -7.28 -1.88 12.96
C GLU A 63 -6.16 -0.94 13.47
N GLY A 64 -6.52 0.21 14.05
CA GLY A 64 -5.57 1.14 14.65
C GLY A 64 -4.79 2.00 13.66
N LEU A 65 -5.24 2.14 12.41
CA LEU A 65 -4.65 3.07 11.42
C LEU A 65 -5.20 4.49 11.58
N LEU A 66 -6.45 4.62 12.02
CA LEU A 66 -7.09 5.88 12.35
C LEU A 66 -7.52 5.87 13.82
N GLU A 67 -7.61 7.04 14.43
CA GLU A 67 -8.29 7.25 15.70
C GLU A 67 -9.50 8.18 15.50
N ARG A 68 -10.62 7.87 16.16
CA ARG A 68 -11.81 8.73 16.16
C ARG A 68 -11.77 9.66 17.36
N ARG A 69 -11.49 10.94 17.13
CA ARG A 69 -11.39 11.96 18.18
C ARG A 69 -12.62 12.86 18.19
N GLN A 70 -13.20 13.09 19.36
CA GLN A 70 -14.21 14.12 19.53
C GLN A 70 -13.53 15.48 19.70
N TYR A 71 -13.93 16.47 18.91
CA TYR A 71 -13.36 17.83 18.98
C TYR A 71 -14.36 18.90 19.42
N LEU A 72 -15.65 18.57 19.47
CA LEU A 72 -16.70 19.45 20.00
C LEU A 72 -17.63 18.63 20.88
N GLU A 73 -18.02 19.18 22.04
CA GLU A 73 -18.91 18.50 22.99
C GLU A 73 -20.40 18.69 22.67
N LYS A 74 -20.80 19.89 22.23
CA LYS A 74 -22.23 20.25 22.05
C LYS A 74 -22.45 21.08 20.78
N PRO A 75 -23.03 20.51 19.70
CA PRO A 75 -23.30 19.08 19.51
C PRO A 75 -21.99 18.27 19.36
N PRO A 76 -21.96 16.97 19.72
CA PRO A 76 -20.79 16.12 19.53
C PRO A 76 -20.33 16.12 18.07
N ARG A 77 -19.06 16.47 17.83
CA ARG A 77 -18.44 16.36 16.51
C ARG A 77 -17.15 15.57 16.58
N PHE A 78 -16.96 14.71 15.59
CA PHE A 78 -15.84 13.79 15.51
C PHE A 78 -14.99 14.08 14.28
N GLU A 79 -13.72 13.75 14.41
CA GLU A 79 -12.75 13.70 13.33
C GLU A 79 -11.96 12.38 13.40
N TYR A 80 -11.32 12.04 12.29
CA TYR A 80 -10.51 10.85 12.12
C TYR A 80 -9.07 11.28 11.88
N MET A 81 -8.16 10.87 12.75
CA MET A 81 -6.76 11.25 12.71
C MET A 81 -5.89 10.02 12.42
N LEU A 82 -4.82 10.19 11.64
CA LEU A 82 -3.82 9.13 11.48
C LEU A 82 -3.16 8.82 12.83
N THR A 83 -3.06 7.55 13.16
CA THR A 83 -2.24 7.05 14.27
C THR A 83 -0.76 6.97 13.84
N GLU A 84 0.13 6.51 14.71
CA GLU A 84 1.51 6.17 14.33
C GLU A 84 1.52 5.06 13.26
N CYS A 85 0.80 3.96 13.50
CA CYS A 85 0.62 2.86 12.53
C CYS A 85 0.07 3.37 11.17
N GLY A 86 -0.91 4.28 11.20
CA GLY A 86 -1.44 4.89 9.98
C GLY A 86 -0.41 5.76 9.23
N ARG A 87 0.44 6.50 9.94
CA ARG A 87 1.51 7.32 9.35
C ARG A 87 2.59 6.46 8.68
N ASP A 88 2.91 5.30 9.26
CA ASP A 88 3.87 4.35 8.71
C ASP A 88 3.42 3.72 7.39
N PHE A 89 2.15 3.91 6.99
CA PHE A 89 1.63 3.46 5.71
C PHE A 89 2.05 4.34 4.51
N LEU A 90 2.65 5.52 4.75
CA LEU A 90 3.03 6.45 3.69
C LEU A 90 3.89 5.81 2.57
N PRO A 91 4.94 5.00 2.86
CA PRO A 91 5.76 4.39 1.81
C PRO A 91 4.94 3.51 0.85
N VAL A 92 3.92 2.81 1.36
CA VAL A 92 3.03 1.97 0.55
C VAL A 92 2.24 2.84 -0.44
N LEU A 93 1.69 3.97 0.01
CA LEU A 93 0.97 4.91 -0.85
C LEU A 93 1.87 5.50 -1.94
N LEU A 94 3.10 5.89 -1.59
CA LEU A 94 4.04 6.47 -2.55
C LEU A 94 4.49 5.44 -3.59
N SER A 95 4.75 4.20 -3.19
CA SER A 95 5.06 3.11 -4.11
C SER A 95 3.89 2.81 -5.06
N LEU A 96 2.66 2.82 -4.54
CA LEU A 96 1.46 2.61 -5.36
C LEU A 96 1.25 3.75 -6.36
N LEU A 97 1.48 5.01 -5.95
CA LEU A 97 1.44 6.17 -6.85
C LEU A 97 2.48 6.05 -7.98
N ALA A 98 3.72 5.72 -7.66
CA ALA A 98 4.79 5.56 -8.65
C ALA A 98 4.48 4.45 -9.67
N TRP A 99 4.02 3.30 -9.17
CA TRP A 99 3.56 2.18 -10.02
C TRP A 99 2.37 2.59 -10.90
N GLY A 100 1.38 3.27 -10.33
CA GLY A 100 0.22 3.79 -11.05
C GLY A 100 0.63 4.73 -12.20
N ASN A 101 1.49 5.70 -11.90
CA ASN A 101 2.03 6.64 -12.88
C ASN A 101 2.82 5.98 -14.01
N LYS A 102 3.53 4.88 -13.71
CA LYS A 102 4.34 4.18 -14.71
C LYS A 102 3.50 3.37 -15.69
N HIS A 103 2.37 2.82 -15.26
CA HIS A 103 1.64 1.80 -16.02
C HIS A 103 0.21 2.20 -16.43
N PHE A 104 -0.43 3.12 -15.70
CA PHE A 104 -1.86 3.43 -15.85
C PHE A 104 -2.14 4.93 -16.01
N ALA A 105 -1.17 5.68 -16.55
CA ALA A 105 -1.30 7.10 -16.83
C ALA A 105 -1.14 7.41 -18.34
N PRO A 106 -1.99 6.84 -19.22
CA PRO A 106 -1.87 7.04 -20.66
C PRO A 106 -2.10 8.50 -21.09
N GLU A 107 -2.87 9.27 -20.31
CA GLU A 107 -3.09 10.71 -20.51
C GLU A 107 -1.99 11.59 -19.88
N GLY A 108 -1.02 10.98 -19.20
CA GLY A 108 0.03 11.66 -18.44
C GLY A 108 -0.18 11.64 -16.92
N ILE A 109 0.87 12.02 -16.18
CA ILE A 109 0.91 11.95 -14.71
C ILE A 109 0.06 13.07 -14.08
N SER A 110 -1.03 12.70 -13.40
CA SER A 110 -1.94 13.65 -12.73
C SER A 110 -1.51 14.02 -11.30
N ALA A 111 -0.64 13.23 -10.66
CA ALA A 111 -0.10 13.50 -9.34
C ALA A 111 1.33 12.96 -9.21
N GLN A 112 2.22 13.71 -8.58
CA GLN A 112 3.62 13.32 -8.41
C GLN A 112 4.16 13.79 -7.05
N VAL A 113 5.16 13.07 -6.56
CA VAL A 113 5.92 13.49 -5.39
C VAL A 113 6.90 14.57 -5.83
N VAL A 114 6.92 15.69 -5.11
CA VAL A 114 7.88 16.77 -5.33
C VAL A 114 8.57 17.10 -4.01
N ASP A 115 9.84 17.42 -4.09
CA ASP A 115 10.56 18.02 -3.00
C ASP A 115 9.99 19.43 -2.74
N ARG A 116 9.65 19.74 -1.48
CA ARG A 116 8.92 20.96 -1.13
C ARG A 116 9.74 22.23 -1.37
N GLU A 117 11.06 22.15 -1.22
CA GLU A 117 11.97 23.30 -1.31
C GLU A 117 12.37 23.54 -2.77
N THR A 118 12.86 22.50 -3.44
CA THR A 118 13.39 22.57 -4.81
C THR A 118 12.31 22.48 -5.89
N ARG A 119 11.10 22.01 -5.53
CA ARG A 119 9.98 21.75 -6.45
C ARG A 119 10.27 20.73 -7.55
N LYS A 120 11.38 19.99 -7.44
CA LYS A 120 11.73 18.94 -8.39
C LYS A 120 10.95 17.67 -8.09
N ARG A 121 10.61 16.94 -9.15
CA ARG A 121 10.01 15.60 -9.02
C ARG A 121 10.97 14.68 -8.27
N ALA A 122 10.43 13.96 -7.30
CA ALA A 122 11.11 12.89 -6.60
C ALA A 122 10.52 11.54 -7.04
N GLU A 123 11.40 10.58 -7.32
CA GLU A 123 10.98 9.20 -7.60
C GLU A 123 11.05 8.39 -6.29
N PRO A 124 9.93 7.83 -5.80
CA PRO A 124 9.94 7.00 -4.60
C PRO A 124 10.77 5.73 -4.83
N LEU A 125 11.72 5.47 -3.93
CA LEU A 125 12.56 4.27 -3.96
C LEU A 125 12.64 3.63 -2.57
N LEU A 126 12.47 2.32 -2.50
CA LEU A 126 12.72 1.55 -1.28
C LEU A 126 14.21 1.22 -1.18
N VAL A 127 14.83 1.57 -0.07
CA VAL A 127 16.25 1.33 0.19
C VAL A 127 16.42 0.61 1.52
N ASP A 128 17.50 -0.18 1.64
CA ASP A 128 17.98 -0.60 2.95
C ASP A 128 18.45 0.63 3.71
N ALA A 129 17.81 0.95 4.82
CA ALA A 129 18.14 2.12 5.62
C ALA A 129 19.59 2.11 6.15
N LYS A 130 20.21 0.93 6.31
CA LYS A 130 21.58 0.83 6.80
C LYS A 130 22.61 1.08 5.69
N SER A 131 22.45 0.45 4.53
CA SER A 131 23.41 0.57 3.45
C SER A 131 23.10 1.67 2.43
N GLY A 132 21.89 2.23 2.45
CA GLY A 132 21.38 3.19 1.45
C GLY A 132 21.17 2.59 0.06
N LYS A 133 21.16 1.26 -0.08
CA LYS A 133 21.08 0.60 -1.40
C LYS A 133 19.63 0.25 -1.73
N PRO A 134 19.22 0.34 -3.02
CA PRO A 134 17.88 -0.05 -3.44
C PRO A 134 17.55 -1.49 -3.03
N LEU A 135 16.34 -1.72 -2.51
CA LEU A 135 15.83 -3.06 -2.24
C LEU A 135 15.30 -3.67 -3.54
N ASP A 136 16.17 -4.36 -4.26
CA ASP A 136 15.82 -5.19 -5.41
C ASP A 136 15.93 -6.69 -5.09
N PHE A 137 15.23 -7.52 -5.86
CA PHE A 137 15.27 -8.97 -5.68
C PHE A 137 16.49 -9.66 -6.30
N ALA A 138 17.34 -8.92 -7.02
CA ALA A 138 18.61 -9.46 -7.52
C ALA A 138 19.65 -9.56 -6.40
N ARG A 139 19.61 -8.64 -5.43
CA ARG A 139 20.51 -8.59 -4.27
C ARG A 139 19.85 -9.05 -2.98
N TYR A 140 18.56 -8.76 -2.79
CA TYR A 140 17.85 -9.06 -1.54
C TYR A 140 16.84 -10.18 -1.74
N VAL A 141 16.66 -10.99 -0.69
CA VAL A 141 15.65 -12.04 -0.65
C VAL A 141 14.79 -11.88 0.60
N ILE A 142 13.53 -12.28 0.51
CA ILE A 142 12.67 -12.38 1.69
C ILE A 142 13.00 -13.69 2.39
N ALA A 143 13.73 -13.59 3.50
CA ALA A 143 14.10 -14.73 4.33
C ALA A 143 13.17 -14.87 5.54
N PRO A 144 13.00 -16.08 6.11
CA PRO A 144 12.23 -16.27 7.33
C PRO A 144 12.87 -15.57 8.53
N GLY A 145 12.07 -14.80 9.26
CA GLY A 145 12.48 -14.19 10.52
C GLY A 145 12.61 -15.19 11.69
N PRO A 146 13.15 -14.75 12.84
CA PRO A 146 13.37 -15.61 14.01
C PRO A 146 12.10 -16.31 14.51
N ALA A 147 10.94 -15.65 14.44
CA ALA A 147 9.65 -16.19 14.87
C ALA A 147 8.85 -16.91 13.77
N ALA A 148 9.44 -17.14 12.58
CA ALA A 148 8.70 -17.74 11.46
C ALA A 148 8.29 -19.20 11.76
N PRO A 149 6.99 -19.56 11.62
CA PRO A 149 6.54 -20.94 11.71
C PRO A 149 7.14 -21.79 10.59
N GLU A 150 7.24 -23.11 10.79
CA GLU A 150 7.88 -24.03 9.84
C GLU A 150 7.29 -23.94 8.42
N GLY A 151 5.96 -23.85 8.30
CA GLY A 151 5.30 -23.69 7.00
C GLY A 151 5.68 -22.39 6.27
N MET A 152 5.93 -21.31 7.00
CA MET A 152 6.42 -20.05 6.42
C MET A 152 7.89 -20.15 6.03
N ARG A 153 8.72 -20.80 6.86
CA ARG A 153 10.14 -21.04 6.54
C ARG A 153 10.31 -21.79 5.23
N ARG A 154 9.54 -22.86 5.05
CA ARG A 154 9.53 -23.64 3.81
C ARG A 154 9.16 -22.78 2.60
N ARG A 155 8.02 -22.09 2.66
CA ARG A 155 7.56 -21.22 1.55
C ARG A 155 8.54 -20.11 1.18
N LEU A 156 9.19 -19.48 2.16
CA LEU A 156 10.14 -18.40 1.89
C LEU A 156 11.45 -18.93 1.30
N LYS A 157 11.89 -20.12 1.71
CA LYS A 157 13.01 -20.80 1.07
C LYS A 157 12.70 -21.10 -0.40
N ASP A 158 11.55 -21.72 -0.68
CA ASP A 158 11.13 -22.06 -2.04
C ASP A 158 11.03 -20.80 -2.94
N ALA A 159 10.53 -19.69 -2.37
CA ALA A 159 10.45 -18.41 -3.08
C ALA A 159 11.82 -17.79 -3.37
N ALA A 160 12.78 -17.88 -2.44
CA ALA A 160 14.14 -17.39 -2.64
C ALA A 160 14.86 -18.16 -3.76
N ASP A 161 14.70 -19.49 -3.77
CA ASP A 161 15.27 -20.35 -4.82
C ASP A 161 14.69 -20.01 -6.20
N HIS A 162 13.37 -19.72 -6.27
CA HIS A 162 12.71 -19.29 -7.50
C HIS A 162 13.22 -17.94 -8.03
N ILE A 163 13.37 -16.95 -7.15
CA ILE A 163 13.86 -15.62 -7.52
C ILE A 163 15.33 -15.68 -7.98
N ALA A 164 16.16 -16.48 -7.31
CA ALA A 164 17.55 -16.70 -7.70
C ALA A 164 17.66 -17.35 -9.09
N ALA A 165 16.82 -18.36 -9.38
CA ALA A 165 16.80 -19.02 -10.69
C ALA A 165 16.44 -18.06 -11.85
N GLN A 166 15.54 -17.10 -11.60
CA GLN A 166 15.14 -16.10 -12.60
C GLN A 166 16.20 -15.00 -12.81
N SER A 167 16.93 -14.65 -11.76
CA SER A 167 17.99 -13.62 -11.81
C SER A 167 19.24 -14.10 -12.57
N GLY A 168 19.41 -15.41 -12.76
CA GLY A 168 20.51 -16.03 -13.52
C GLY A 168 20.32 -16.09 -15.04
N HIS A 169 19.21 -15.60 -15.60
CA HIS A 169 18.92 -15.63 -17.04
C HIS A 169 19.07 -14.26 -17.75
N GLY A 170 19.82 -13.33 -17.16
CA GLY A 170 19.96 -11.95 -17.62
C GLY A 170 21.39 -11.52 -17.99
N GLU A 171 22.08 -12.25 -18.86
CA GLU A 171 23.22 -11.72 -19.63
C GLU A 171 23.08 -12.17 -21.10
N PRO A 172 22.69 -11.29 -22.05
CA PRO A 172 22.97 -11.54 -23.45
C PRO A 172 24.42 -11.19 -23.74
N ALA A 173 25.04 -12.10 -24.49
CA ALA A 173 26.43 -12.14 -24.90
C ALA A 173 27.05 -10.78 -25.26
N THR A 174 28.30 -10.63 -24.82
CA THR A 174 29.33 -9.79 -25.44
C THR A 174 29.21 -9.81 -26.97
N ALA A 175 28.83 -8.68 -27.57
CA ALA A 175 29.06 -8.44 -28.98
C ALA A 175 30.55 -8.13 -29.17
N LYS A 176 31.31 -9.14 -29.58
CA LYS A 176 32.58 -8.96 -30.29
C LYS A 176 32.27 -8.82 -31.78
N HIS A 177 32.98 -7.85 -32.37
CA HIS A 177 33.18 -7.52 -33.79
C HIS A 177 32.29 -6.43 -34.37
#